data_AF-A0AAU5YAH3-F1
#
_entry.id   AF-A0AAU5YAH3-F1
#
_cell.length_a   1.000
_cell.length_b   1.000
_cell.length_c   1.000
_cell.angle_alpha   90.00
_cell.angle_beta   90.00
_cell.angle_gamma   90.00
#
_symmetry.space_group_name_H-M   'P 1'
#
loop_
_entity.id
_entity.type
_entity.pdbx_description
1 polymer ?
#
loop_
_entity_poly.entity_id
_entity_poly.type
_entity_poly.pdbx_seq_one_letter_code
_entity_poly.pdbx_strand_id
1 'polypeptide(L)'
;MAIVGPGNVGTDLMYKLMRSETLEPRFMIGRNPASTGLHRAHAEGLQVSAEGIEWLLDHPDRPGLVFEATSADVHTANAPRYTEAGITAIDLTPAACGKPVIPAVNLDEHLGAPNISTVSCAGQVAVPIVYAIACFARVAEATVVATIAAPSAGPGTLGNMEAISTATCRAIETLAPADRATVALAVDDTAPPKPMQVVVSCVTADHLCPAGAPRVAAALGLSGIPAFDVNAACTGFVYALAVAAGMIAAGLAGRVVVVGADVFSRLCDPADRATAPLFGDGAGAVVVRAGSAREPGALGPFDLHSAGEHTEMLFVPAGGSRLRASDDPRDHFLKMRGNEVFRHACTRMAESALAVLAAAGIPVSGLDRLVGHQANSRILEATAKRLRLAPDRLVITLGRTGNTSAASIPLALAAAAGAGNLQAGQRVLLTAFGAGTTWGSALLTWPTFSRPPDPS
;
A
#
# COMPACT_ATOMS: atom_id res chain seq x y z
N MET A 1 -0.69 -10.15 -35.57
CA MET A 1 0.22 -10.40 -34.42
C MET A 1 0.13 -11.84 -33.95
N ALA A 2 1.03 -12.24 -33.04
CA ALA A 2 0.99 -13.53 -32.37
C ALA A 2 0.82 -13.39 -30.85
N ILE A 3 0.24 -14.41 -30.24
CA ILE A 3 0.21 -14.63 -28.80
C ILE A 3 1.02 -15.89 -28.53
N VAL A 4 2.02 -15.80 -27.66
CA VAL A 4 2.84 -16.94 -27.25
C VAL A 4 2.49 -17.26 -25.79
N GLY A 5 2.19 -18.52 -25.50
CA GLY A 5 1.68 -18.95 -24.20
C GLY A 5 0.15 -19.08 -24.16
N PRO A 6 -0.42 -20.27 -24.47
CA PRO A 6 -1.87 -20.50 -24.53
C PRO A 6 -2.49 -20.74 -23.14
N GLY A 7 -1.89 -20.17 -22.09
CA GLY A 7 -2.44 -20.24 -20.73
C GLY A 7 -3.65 -19.33 -20.54
N ASN A 8 -4.08 -19.16 -19.30
CA ASN A 8 -5.23 -18.28 -18.98
C ASN A 8 -5.02 -16.85 -19.47
N VAL A 9 -3.82 -16.28 -19.27
CA VAL A 9 -3.48 -14.90 -19.68
C VAL A 9 -3.54 -14.75 -21.20
N GLY A 10 -2.84 -15.62 -21.94
CA GLY A 10 -2.84 -15.56 -23.41
C GLY A 10 -4.23 -15.81 -24.01
N THR A 11 -5.01 -16.72 -23.44
CA THR A 11 -6.38 -17.02 -23.90
C THR A 11 -7.34 -15.85 -23.62
N ASP A 12 -7.27 -15.23 -22.45
CA ASP A 12 -8.07 -14.05 -22.12
C ASP A 12 -7.70 -12.85 -22.99
N LEU A 13 -6.39 -12.64 -23.21
CA LEU A 13 -5.88 -11.63 -24.12
C LEU A 13 -6.39 -11.83 -25.55
N MET A 14 -6.40 -13.07 -26.05
CA MET A 14 -6.94 -13.40 -27.36
C MET A 14 -8.37 -12.88 -27.52
N TYR A 15 -9.27 -13.21 -26.59
CA TYR A 15 -10.66 -12.75 -26.66
C TYR A 15 -10.80 -11.23 -26.62
N LYS A 16 -9.89 -10.53 -25.93
CA LYS A 16 -9.85 -9.06 -25.92
C LYS A 16 -9.34 -8.50 -27.25
N LEU A 17 -8.28 -9.08 -27.81
CA LEU A 17 -7.68 -8.67 -29.08
C LEU A 17 -8.62 -8.93 -30.27
N MET A 18 -9.42 -10.00 -30.24
CA MET A 18 -10.44 -10.27 -31.26
C MET A 18 -11.51 -9.17 -31.35
N ARG A 19 -11.65 -8.33 -30.32
CA ARG A 19 -12.56 -7.18 -30.30
C ARG A 19 -11.88 -5.87 -30.69
N SER A 20 -10.59 -5.90 -30.99
CA SER A 20 -9.83 -4.71 -31.34
C SER A 20 -10.07 -4.33 -32.80
N GLU A 21 -10.26 -3.04 -33.05
CA GLU A 21 -10.33 -2.48 -34.40
C GLU A 21 -8.94 -2.21 -35.00
N THR A 22 -7.89 -2.22 -34.17
CA THR A 22 -6.52 -1.84 -34.55
C THR A 22 -5.53 -3.01 -34.53
N LEU A 23 -5.91 -4.11 -33.89
CA LEU A 23 -5.03 -5.25 -33.65
C LEU A 23 -5.72 -6.54 -34.13
N GLU A 24 -5.16 -7.18 -35.16
CA GLU A 24 -5.58 -8.51 -35.63
C GLU A 24 -4.70 -9.67 -35.07
N PRO A 25 -5.22 -10.49 -34.13
CA PRO A 25 -4.54 -11.70 -33.68
C PRO A 25 -4.63 -12.81 -34.73
N ARG A 26 -3.48 -13.35 -35.18
CA ARG A 26 -3.43 -14.40 -36.21
C ARG A 26 -2.93 -15.74 -35.70
N PHE A 27 -2.03 -15.70 -34.72
CA PHE A 27 -1.28 -16.86 -34.25
C PHE A 27 -1.44 -17.05 -32.74
N MET A 28 -1.66 -18.29 -32.31
CA MET A 28 -1.54 -18.71 -30.90
C MET A 28 -0.55 -19.86 -30.80
N ILE A 29 0.54 -19.65 -30.07
CA ILE A 29 1.69 -20.57 -30.04
C ILE A 29 1.88 -21.13 -28.63
N GLY A 30 2.07 -22.45 -28.53
CA GLY A 30 2.38 -23.14 -27.28
C GLY A 30 3.37 -24.28 -27.48
N ARG A 31 3.60 -25.07 -26.42
CA ARG A 31 4.42 -26.29 -26.44
C ARG A 31 3.64 -27.58 -26.12
N ASN A 32 2.39 -27.46 -25.70
CA ASN A 32 1.54 -28.60 -25.35
C ASN A 32 0.38 -28.71 -26.34
N PRO A 33 0.36 -29.74 -27.21
CA PRO A 33 -0.72 -29.91 -28.18
C PRO A 33 -2.09 -30.15 -27.54
N ALA A 34 -2.14 -30.65 -26.30
CA ALA A 34 -3.37 -30.84 -25.54
C ALA A 34 -3.85 -29.56 -24.81
N SER A 35 -3.23 -28.40 -25.08
CA SER A 35 -3.61 -27.14 -24.44
C SER A 35 -5.02 -26.70 -24.84
N THR A 36 -5.88 -26.51 -23.83
CA THR A 36 -7.24 -25.99 -24.03
C THR A 36 -7.23 -24.59 -24.67
N GLY A 37 -6.21 -23.77 -24.39
CA GLY A 37 -6.06 -22.46 -25.03
C GLY A 37 -5.76 -22.54 -26.52
N LEU A 38 -4.97 -23.53 -26.97
CA LEU A 38 -4.75 -23.76 -28.40
C LEU A 38 -6.03 -24.23 -29.09
N HIS A 39 -6.77 -25.15 -28.46
CA HIS A 39 -8.05 -25.61 -29.01
C HIS A 39 -9.07 -24.46 -29.14
N ARG A 40 -9.16 -23.59 -28.12
CA ARG A 40 -10.01 -22.39 -28.17
C ARG A 40 -9.57 -21.44 -29.27
N ALA A 41 -8.27 -21.16 -29.39
CA ALA A 41 -7.77 -20.28 -30.44
C ALA A 41 -8.08 -20.81 -31.85
N HIS A 42 -7.92 -22.11 -32.07
CA HIS A 42 -8.30 -22.75 -33.33
C HIS A 42 -9.81 -22.63 -33.61
N ALA A 43 -10.66 -22.80 -32.59
CA ALA A 43 -12.11 -22.64 -32.73
C ALA A 43 -12.52 -21.19 -33.08
N GLU A 44 -11.78 -20.20 -32.60
CA GLU A 44 -11.93 -18.78 -32.95
C GLU A 44 -11.25 -18.40 -34.29
N GLY A 45 -10.68 -19.37 -35.01
CA GLY A 45 -10.11 -19.19 -36.35
C GLY A 45 -8.65 -18.76 -36.41
N LEU A 46 -7.91 -18.76 -35.30
CA LEU A 46 -6.48 -18.49 -35.30
C LEU A 46 -5.69 -19.71 -35.80
N GLN A 47 -4.57 -19.47 -36.46
CA GLN A 47 -3.58 -20.52 -36.72
C GLN A 47 -2.86 -20.85 -35.41
N VAL A 48 -2.74 -22.14 -35.11
CA VAL A 48 -2.16 -22.61 -33.84
C VAL A 48 -0.99 -23.54 -34.07
N SER A 49 0.01 -23.48 -33.19
CA SER A 49 1.13 -24.42 -33.20
C SER A 49 1.52 -24.82 -31.78
N ALA A 50 1.92 -26.08 -31.63
CA ALA A 50 2.47 -26.65 -30.40
C ALA A 50 4.00 -26.86 -30.47
N GLU A 51 4.66 -26.40 -31.54
CA GLU A 51 6.10 -26.57 -31.76
C GLU A 51 6.95 -25.50 -31.05
N GLY A 52 6.30 -24.54 -30.38
CA GLY A 52 6.96 -23.42 -29.74
C GLY A 52 7.29 -22.29 -30.72
N ILE A 53 8.18 -21.40 -30.29
CA ILE A 53 8.49 -20.17 -31.05
C ILE A 53 9.27 -20.47 -32.34
N GLU A 54 9.90 -21.64 -32.45
CA GLU A 54 10.59 -22.11 -33.64
C GLU A 54 9.67 -22.02 -34.88
N TRP A 55 8.45 -22.54 -34.75
CA TRP A 55 7.44 -22.46 -35.81
C TRP A 55 7.10 -21.02 -36.20
N LEU A 56 7.06 -20.11 -35.23
CA LEU A 56 6.75 -18.70 -35.47
C LEU A 56 7.90 -17.99 -36.21
N LEU A 57 9.14 -18.30 -35.85
CA LEU A 57 10.35 -17.72 -36.46
C LEU A 57 10.58 -18.25 -37.88
N ASP A 58 10.22 -19.50 -38.15
CA ASP A 58 10.36 -20.12 -39.47
C ASP A 58 9.16 -19.83 -40.40
N HIS A 59 8.07 -19.27 -39.87
CA HIS A 59 6.86 -18.99 -40.66
C HIS A 59 7.15 -17.93 -41.74
N PRO A 60 6.81 -18.16 -43.03
CA PRO A 60 7.01 -17.18 -44.11
C PRO A 60 6.31 -15.82 -43.90
N ASP A 61 5.20 -15.79 -43.16
CA ASP A 61 4.45 -14.57 -42.86
C ASP A 61 4.52 -14.28 -41.35
N ARG A 62 5.69 -13.80 -40.90
CA ARG A 62 5.95 -13.51 -39.48
C ARG A 62 5.14 -12.31 -38.99
N PRO A 63 4.68 -12.33 -37.73
CA PRO A 63 4.02 -11.17 -37.15
C PRO A 63 5.03 -10.04 -36.90
N GLY A 64 4.61 -8.77 -37.03
CA GLY A 64 5.41 -7.64 -36.54
C GLY A 64 5.40 -7.47 -35.00
N LEU A 65 4.45 -8.12 -34.32
CA LEU A 65 4.24 -8.00 -32.88
C LEU A 65 3.91 -9.37 -32.25
N VAL A 66 4.54 -9.66 -31.11
CA VAL A 66 4.25 -10.82 -30.25
C VAL A 66 3.85 -10.33 -28.87
N PHE A 67 2.74 -10.82 -28.35
CA PHE A 67 2.44 -10.76 -26.92
C PHE A 67 2.97 -12.04 -26.27
N GLU A 68 3.96 -11.90 -25.40
CA GLU A 68 4.56 -13.04 -24.70
C GLU A 68 3.92 -13.22 -23.32
N ALA A 69 3.20 -14.33 -23.15
CA ALA A 69 2.46 -14.71 -21.95
C ALA A 69 2.92 -16.06 -21.38
N THR A 70 4.19 -16.44 -21.62
CA THR A 70 4.85 -17.61 -21.03
C THR A 70 5.38 -17.34 -19.60
N SER A 71 6.26 -18.21 -19.10
CA SER A 71 7.04 -17.96 -17.88
C SER A 71 8.20 -17.00 -18.15
N ALA A 72 8.77 -16.49 -17.06
CA ALA A 72 9.84 -15.50 -17.11
C ALA A 72 11.12 -16.02 -17.81
N ASP A 73 11.55 -17.24 -17.49
CA ASP A 73 12.74 -17.87 -18.09
C ASP A 73 12.56 -18.08 -19.60
N VAL A 74 11.34 -18.46 -20.02
CA VAL A 74 11.03 -18.67 -21.43
C VAL A 74 11.10 -17.35 -22.19
N HIS A 75 10.51 -16.27 -21.67
CA HIS A 75 10.61 -14.97 -22.33
C HIS A 75 12.07 -14.47 -22.38
N THR A 76 12.83 -14.63 -21.30
CA THR A 76 14.25 -14.25 -21.24
C THR A 76 15.07 -14.91 -22.37
N ALA A 77 14.80 -16.19 -22.64
CA ALA A 77 15.44 -16.92 -23.74
C ALA A 77 14.92 -16.51 -25.13
N ASN A 78 13.65 -16.15 -25.24
CA ASN A 78 13.00 -15.85 -26.52
C ASN A 78 13.18 -14.40 -26.98
N ALA A 79 13.31 -13.43 -26.06
CA ALA A 79 13.36 -12.01 -26.37
C ALA A 79 14.48 -11.62 -27.36
N PRO A 80 15.72 -12.12 -27.24
CA PRO A 80 16.77 -11.86 -28.23
C PRO A 80 16.41 -12.40 -29.62
N ARG A 81 15.77 -13.57 -29.68
CA ARG A 81 15.38 -14.24 -30.94
C ARG A 81 14.27 -13.48 -31.67
N TYR A 82 13.31 -12.91 -30.92
CA TYR A 82 12.31 -12.01 -31.51
C TYR A 82 12.97 -10.76 -32.11
N THR A 83 13.94 -10.18 -31.40
CA THR A 83 14.68 -9.01 -31.86
C THR A 83 15.46 -9.29 -33.14
N GLU A 84 16.18 -10.41 -33.20
CA GLU A 84 16.91 -10.86 -34.40
C GLU A 84 16.00 -11.09 -35.60
N ALA A 85 14.77 -11.54 -35.35
CA ALA A 85 13.76 -11.75 -36.39
C ALA A 85 12.99 -10.47 -36.79
N GLY A 86 13.30 -9.32 -36.18
CA GLY A 86 12.61 -8.05 -36.43
C GLY A 86 11.19 -8.00 -35.87
N ILE A 87 10.89 -8.81 -34.86
CA ILE A 87 9.58 -8.91 -34.22
C ILE A 87 9.61 -8.13 -32.90
N THR A 88 8.69 -7.18 -32.72
CA THR A 88 8.55 -6.48 -31.44
C THR A 88 7.85 -7.39 -30.43
N ALA A 89 8.44 -7.56 -29.25
CA ALA A 89 7.85 -8.31 -28.15
C ALA A 89 7.18 -7.37 -27.14
N ILE A 90 5.98 -7.74 -26.70
CA ILE A 90 5.31 -7.20 -25.52
C ILE A 90 5.40 -8.26 -24.43
N ASP A 91 6.28 -8.03 -23.47
CA ASP A 91 6.49 -8.86 -22.29
C ASP A 91 5.34 -8.67 -21.30
N LEU A 92 4.50 -9.70 -21.17
CA LEU A 92 3.45 -9.82 -20.16
C LEU A 92 3.88 -10.77 -19.03
N THR A 93 5.16 -11.17 -19.01
CA THR A 93 5.69 -12.14 -18.06
C THR A 93 6.32 -11.45 -16.85
N PRO A 94 6.52 -12.18 -15.73
CA PRO A 94 7.25 -11.65 -14.57
C PRO A 94 8.74 -11.34 -14.84
N ALA A 95 9.28 -11.70 -16.02
CA ALA A 95 10.69 -11.42 -16.35
C ALA A 95 10.99 -9.93 -16.40
N ALA A 96 10.01 -9.15 -16.87
CA ALA A 96 10.11 -7.71 -17.07
C ALA A 96 11.41 -7.26 -17.77
N CYS A 97 11.83 -8.01 -18.81
CA CYS A 97 13.12 -7.82 -19.47
C CYS A 97 13.14 -6.68 -20.48
N GLY A 98 11.97 -6.32 -21.01
CA GLY A 98 11.80 -5.20 -21.94
C GLY A 98 11.90 -3.82 -21.27
N LYS A 99 11.88 -2.76 -22.08
CA LYS A 99 11.76 -1.39 -21.57
C LYS A 99 10.43 -1.24 -20.81
N PRO A 100 10.44 -0.83 -19.52
CA PRO A 100 9.23 -0.83 -18.72
C PRO A 100 8.31 0.30 -19.15
N VAL A 101 7.05 -0.04 -19.45
CA VAL A 101 6.03 0.91 -19.87
C VAL A 101 4.82 0.80 -18.96
N ILE A 102 4.51 1.92 -18.31
CA ILE A 102 3.27 2.18 -17.59
C ILE A 102 2.56 3.26 -18.40
N PRO A 103 1.50 2.94 -19.18
CA PRO A 103 0.87 3.89 -20.10
C PRO A 103 0.46 5.23 -19.46
N ALA A 104 0.06 5.21 -18.18
CA ALA A 104 -0.30 6.42 -17.45
C ALA A 104 0.89 7.32 -17.07
N VAL A 105 2.12 6.86 -17.27
CA VAL A 105 3.36 7.56 -16.87
C VAL A 105 4.24 7.85 -18.09
N ASN A 106 4.52 6.85 -18.94
CA ASN A 106 5.56 6.94 -19.97
C ASN A 106 5.21 6.26 -21.31
N LEU A 107 3.95 6.31 -21.73
CA LEU A 107 3.45 5.62 -22.94
C LEU A 107 4.32 5.84 -24.20
N ASP A 108 4.72 7.09 -24.44
CA ASP A 108 5.35 7.47 -25.70
C ASP A 108 6.88 7.27 -25.72
N GLU A 109 7.51 6.95 -24.57
CA GLU A 109 8.97 6.94 -24.44
C GLU A 109 9.67 5.78 -25.15
N HIS A 110 8.98 4.66 -25.36
CA HIS A 110 9.60 3.39 -25.75
C HIS A 110 8.96 2.72 -26.97
N LEU A 111 8.23 3.49 -27.79
CA LEU A 111 7.50 2.96 -28.96
C LEU A 111 8.38 2.22 -29.98
N GLY A 112 9.67 2.54 -30.06
CA GLY A 112 10.64 1.87 -30.94
C GLY A 112 11.44 0.73 -30.31
N ALA A 113 11.17 0.38 -29.04
CA ALA A 113 11.93 -0.67 -28.36
C ALA A 113 11.56 -2.05 -28.92
N PRO A 114 12.55 -2.94 -29.19
CA PRO A 114 12.28 -4.28 -29.71
C PRO A 114 11.60 -5.20 -28.68
N ASN A 115 11.69 -4.85 -27.40
CA ASN A 115 10.99 -5.52 -26.32
C ASN A 115 10.46 -4.48 -25.30
N ILE A 116 9.15 -4.50 -25.08
CA ILE A 116 8.45 -3.61 -24.15
C ILE A 116 7.88 -4.46 -23.03
N SER A 117 8.18 -4.08 -21.78
CA SER A 117 7.66 -4.73 -20.59
C SER A 117 6.47 -3.98 -20.04
N THR A 118 5.35 -4.67 -19.86
CA THR A 118 4.20 -4.15 -19.10
C THR A 118 4.38 -4.29 -17.59
N VAL A 119 5.58 -4.66 -17.13
CA VAL A 119 5.90 -4.90 -15.72
C VAL A 119 4.91 -5.92 -15.12
N SER A 120 4.27 -5.60 -14.00
CA SER A 120 3.27 -6.42 -13.36
C SER A 120 1.94 -5.68 -13.32
N CYS A 121 0.84 -6.42 -13.15
CA CYS A 121 -0.46 -5.82 -12.86
C CYS A 121 -0.43 -4.93 -11.61
N ALA A 122 0.36 -5.28 -10.59
CA ALA A 122 0.56 -4.45 -9.41
C ALA A 122 1.30 -3.15 -9.75
N GLY A 123 2.31 -3.20 -10.61
CA GLY A 123 3.07 -2.03 -11.08
C GLY A 123 2.24 -1.09 -11.93
N GLN A 124 1.37 -1.63 -12.79
CA GLN A 124 0.41 -0.84 -13.57
C GLN A 124 -0.54 0.00 -12.69
N VAL A 125 -0.76 -0.41 -11.44
CA VAL A 125 -1.56 0.34 -10.47
C VAL A 125 -0.70 1.20 -9.56
N ALA A 126 0.39 0.66 -9.02
CA ALA A 126 1.19 1.30 -8.00
C ALA A 126 2.07 2.44 -8.54
N VAL A 127 2.68 2.24 -9.70
CA VAL A 127 3.63 3.21 -10.28
C VAL A 127 2.94 4.55 -10.58
N PRO A 128 1.75 4.62 -11.20
CA PRO A 128 1.07 5.91 -11.42
C PRO A 128 0.79 6.67 -10.12
N ILE A 129 0.43 5.96 -9.04
CA ILE A 129 0.15 6.57 -7.73
C ILE A 129 1.43 7.18 -7.16
N VAL A 130 2.51 6.40 -7.11
CA VAL A 130 3.78 6.90 -6.56
C VAL A 130 4.34 8.02 -7.45
N TYR A 131 4.21 7.92 -8.77
CA TYR A 131 4.65 8.94 -9.72
C TYR A 131 3.91 10.26 -9.47
N ALA A 132 2.58 10.19 -9.33
CA ALA A 132 1.77 11.37 -9.03
C ALA A 132 2.20 12.04 -7.72
N ILE A 133 2.56 11.28 -6.68
CA ILE A 133 3.08 11.82 -5.42
C ILE A 133 4.48 12.43 -5.62
N ALA A 134 5.36 11.73 -6.35
CA ALA A 134 6.73 12.15 -6.62
C ALA A 134 6.82 13.48 -7.39
N CYS A 135 5.82 13.79 -8.21
CA CYS A 135 5.68 15.09 -8.89
C CYS A 135 5.51 16.27 -7.92
N PHE A 136 5.06 16.05 -6.68
CA PHE A 136 4.84 17.11 -5.68
C PHE A 136 5.83 17.09 -4.52
N ALA A 137 6.36 15.93 -4.16
CA ALA A 137 7.29 15.78 -3.04
C ALA A 137 8.24 14.60 -3.26
N ARG A 138 9.47 14.72 -2.76
CA ARG A 138 10.42 13.59 -2.78
C ARG A 138 9.85 12.40 -2.02
N VAL A 139 9.82 11.23 -2.66
CA VAL A 139 9.37 9.97 -2.04
C VAL A 139 10.62 9.20 -1.58
N ALA A 140 10.99 9.34 -0.31
CA ALA A 140 12.15 8.61 0.22
C ALA A 140 11.91 7.09 0.33
N GLU A 141 10.66 6.67 0.46
CA GLU A 141 10.29 5.26 0.57
C GLU A 141 8.84 5.04 0.11
N ALA A 142 8.61 4.05 -0.74
CA ALA A 142 7.29 3.66 -1.23
C ALA A 142 7.00 2.20 -0.85
N THR A 143 6.14 1.99 0.16
CA THR A 143 5.67 0.64 0.52
C THR A 143 4.29 0.39 -0.08
N VAL A 144 4.17 -0.65 -0.90
CA VAL A 144 2.95 -1.02 -1.61
C VAL A 144 2.51 -2.41 -1.19
N VAL A 145 1.25 -2.56 -0.78
CA VAL A 145 0.63 -3.88 -0.58
C VAL A 145 -0.45 -4.04 -1.64
N ALA A 146 -0.19 -4.90 -2.63
CA ALA A 146 -1.14 -5.15 -3.71
C ALA A 146 -1.83 -6.50 -3.51
N THR A 147 -3.15 -6.52 -3.65
CA THR A 147 -3.95 -7.74 -3.53
C THR A 147 -4.28 -8.31 -4.90
N ILE A 148 -4.10 -9.62 -5.08
CA ILE A 148 -4.48 -10.38 -6.27
C ILE A 148 -5.69 -11.24 -5.89
N ALA A 149 -6.79 -11.13 -6.63
CA ALA A 149 -7.94 -12.00 -6.40
C ALA A 149 -7.54 -13.47 -6.67
N ALA A 150 -7.87 -14.40 -5.76
CA ALA A 150 -7.51 -15.81 -5.87
C ALA A 150 -8.02 -16.49 -7.14
N PRO A 151 -9.23 -16.19 -7.66
CA PRO A 151 -9.66 -16.72 -8.96
C PRO A 151 -8.75 -16.27 -10.13
N SER A 152 -8.06 -15.13 -9.97
CA SER A 152 -7.13 -14.58 -10.96
C SER A 152 -5.68 -14.99 -10.70
N ALA A 153 -5.36 -15.57 -9.54
CA ALA A 153 -4.02 -16.04 -9.18
C ALA A 153 -3.81 -17.50 -9.63
N GLY A 154 -3.55 -17.69 -10.92
CA GLY A 154 -3.21 -19.02 -11.46
C GLY A 154 -1.86 -19.55 -10.91
N PRO A 155 -1.53 -20.84 -11.15
CA PRO A 155 -0.28 -21.45 -10.66
C PRO A 155 0.98 -20.67 -11.07
N GLY A 156 0.98 -20.08 -12.28
CA GLY A 156 2.07 -19.22 -12.73
C GLY A 156 2.19 -17.94 -11.90
N THR A 157 1.08 -17.28 -11.57
CA THR A 157 1.08 -16.08 -10.72
C THR A 157 1.55 -16.40 -9.30
N LEU A 158 1.03 -17.49 -8.72
CA LEU A 158 1.40 -17.94 -7.37
C LEU A 158 2.87 -18.35 -7.27
N GLY A 159 3.38 -19.07 -8.27
CA GLY A 159 4.77 -19.52 -8.32
C GLY A 159 5.79 -18.42 -8.59
N ASN A 160 5.35 -17.23 -9.03
CA ASN A 160 6.23 -16.11 -9.41
C ASN A 160 5.96 -14.83 -8.62
N MET A 161 5.28 -14.90 -7.47
CA MET A 161 4.93 -13.72 -6.66
C MET A 161 6.15 -12.86 -6.30
N GLU A 162 7.30 -13.47 -6.03
CA GLU A 162 8.55 -12.77 -5.74
C GLU A 162 9.07 -11.96 -6.94
N ALA A 163 9.10 -12.57 -8.13
CA ALA A 163 9.50 -11.88 -9.35
C ALA A 163 8.55 -10.71 -9.66
N ILE A 164 7.25 -10.90 -9.46
CA ILE A 164 6.23 -9.86 -9.63
C ILE A 164 6.46 -8.70 -8.63
N SER A 165 6.69 -9.00 -7.35
CA SER A 165 7.00 -7.99 -6.32
C SER A 165 8.27 -7.21 -6.67
N THR A 166 9.34 -7.91 -7.05
CA THR A 166 10.64 -7.30 -7.41
C THR A 166 10.53 -6.41 -8.64
N ALA A 167 9.88 -6.89 -9.70
CA ALA A 167 9.63 -6.09 -10.91
C ALA A 167 8.82 -4.83 -10.59
N THR A 168 7.85 -4.93 -9.67
CA THR A 168 7.06 -3.79 -9.22
C THR A 168 7.90 -2.78 -8.44
N CYS A 169 8.77 -3.23 -7.52
CA CYS A 169 9.67 -2.34 -6.78
C CYS A 169 10.57 -1.56 -7.73
N ARG A 170 11.22 -2.27 -8.67
CA ARG A 170 12.07 -1.64 -9.68
C ARG A 170 11.33 -0.62 -10.52
N ALA A 171 10.10 -0.94 -10.95
CA ALA A 171 9.29 0.00 -11.71
C ALA A 171 8.93 1.24 -10.91
N ILE A 172 8.65 1.12 -9.61
CA ILE A 172 8.43 2.28 -8.74
C ILE A 172 9.70 3.12 -8.63
N GLU A 173 10.84 2.52 -8.35
CA GLU A 173 12.11 3.23 -8.17
C GLU A 173 12.59 3.92 -9.46
N THR A 174 12.31 3.31 -10.62
CA THR A 174 12.78 3.82 -11.92
C THR A 174 11.80 4.78 -12.60
N LEU A 175 10.50 4.50 -12.57
CA LEU A 175 9.48 5.28 -13.27
C LEU A 175 8.74 6.26 -12.37
N ALA A 176 8.72 6.03 -11.05
CA ALA A 176 7.99 6.82 -10.07
C ALA A 176 8.91 7.24 -8.92
N PRO A 177 9.92 8.07 -9.21
CA PRO A 177 11.28 8.07 -8.62
C PRO A 177 11.31 8.14 -7.09
N ALA A 178 10.94 7.03 -6.45
CA ALA A 178 11.06 6.81 -5.03
C ALA A 178 12.46 6.27 -4.76
N ASP A 179 13.12 6.77 -3.71
CA ASP A 179 14.51 6.35 -3.40
C ASP A 179 14.59 4.86 -3.04
N ARG A 180 13.49 4.29 -2.52
CA ARG A 180 13.34 2.86 -2.21
C ARG A 180 11.89 2.42 -2.35
N ALA A 181 11.65 1.26 -2.92
CA ALA A 181 10.33 0.63 -2.95
C ALA A 181 10.31 -0.72 -2.22
N THR A 182 9.16 -1.05 -1.64
CA THR A 182 8.91 -2.37 -1.05
C THR A 182 7.49 -2.79 -1.41
N VAL A 183 7.36 -3.88 -2.17
CA VAL A 183 6.06 -4.35 -2.65
C VAL A 183 5.76 -5.70 -2.02
N ALA A 184 4.65 -5.80 -1.30
CA ALA A 184 4.11 -7.07 -0.83
C ALA A 184 2.88 -7.43 -1.68
N LEU A 185 2.83 -8.67 -2.15
CA LEU A 185 1.66 -9.20 -2.84
C LEU A 185 0.88 -10.10 -1.88
N ALA A 186 -0.42 -9.89 -1.79
CA ALA A 186 -1.33 -10.72 -1.01
C ALA A 186 -2.36 -11.36 -1.94
N VAL A 187 -2.61 -12.65 -1.78
CA VAL A 187 -3.69 -13.34 -2.51
C VAL A 187 -4.97 -13.22 -1.66
N ASP A 188 -6.04 -12.74 -2.28
CA ASP A 188 -7.33 -12.55 -1.63
C ASP A 188 -8.33 -13.57 -2.18
N ASP A 189 -8.73 -14.52 -1.32
CA ASP A 189 -9.66 -15.60 -1.65
C ASP A 189 -11.14 -15.20 -1.62
N THR A 190 -11.45 -13.92 -1.37
CA THR A 190 -12.83 -13.43 -1.34
C THR A 190 -13.36 -13.10 -2.75
N ALA A 191 -14.44 -13.77 -3.17
CA ALA A 191 -15.22 -13.45 -4.37
C ALA A 191 -16.66 -13.03 -3.99
N PRO A 192 -17.33 -12.07 -4.68
CA PRO A 192 -16.82 -11.04 -5.60
C PRO A 192 -16.15 -9.87 -4.84
N PRO A 193 -15.54 -8.85 -5.52
CA PRO A 193 -15.00 -7.68 -4.84
C PRO A 193 -16.08 -7.02 -3.99
N LYS A 194 -15.96 -7.17 -2.67
CA LYS A 194 -16.83 -6.51 -1.70
C LYS A 194 -16.60 -4.98 -1.76
N PRO A 195 -17.55 -4.15 -1.29
CA PRO A 195 -17.43 -2.70 -1.37
C PRO A 195 -16.11 -2.24 -0.74
N MET A 196 -15.32 -1.50 -1.51
CA MET A 196 -14.11 -0.84 -1.02
C MET A 196 -14.45 0.56 -0.54
N GLN A 197 -13.74 1.04 0.48
CA GLN A 197 -13.88 2.41 0.97
C GLN A 197 -12.50 3.01 1.26
N VAL A 198 -12.42 4.34 1.32
CA VAL A 198 -11.20 5.07 1.70
C VAL A 198 -11.49 5.92 2.93
N VAL A 199 -10.71 5.71 3.99
CA VAL A 199 -10.74 6.51 5.20
C VAL A 199 -9.40 7.18 5.38
N VAL A 200 -9.37 8.51 5.43
CA VAL A 200 -8.15 9.28 5.66
C VAL A 200 -8.21 9.93 7.04
N SER A 201 -7.14 9.82 7.81
CA SER A 201 -6.94 10.61 9.02
C SER A 201 -5.84 11.63 8.80
N CYS A 202 -6.22 12.90 8.91
CA CYS A 202 -5.39 14.06 8.62
C CYS A 202 -5.92 15.27 9.39
N VAL A 203 -5.03 16.07 9.98
CA VAL A 203 -5.35 17.39 10.55
C VAL A 203 -4.86 18.54 9.68
N THR A 204 -3.96 18.27 8.73
CA THR A 204 -3.43 19.25 7.78
C THR A 204 -4.08 19.11 6.41
N ALA A 205 -5.41 19.00 6.36
CA ALA A 205 -6.14 18.79 5.12
C ALA A 205 -5.91 19.95 4.12
N ASP A 206 -5.90 19.63 2.82
CA ASP A 206 -5.73 20.61 1.73
C ASP A 206 -6.78 21.73 1.80
N HIS A 207 -8.01 21.35 2.14
CA HIS A 207 -9.16 22.22 2.26
C HIS A 207 -9.97 21.87 3.51
N LEU A 208 -10.65 22.88 4.09
CA LEU A 208 -11.66 22.64 5.11
C LEU A 208 -12.90 21.93 4.53
N CYS A 209 -13.19 22.20 3.26
CA CYS A 209 -14.24 21.56 2.47
C CYS A 209 -13.85 21.65 0.98
N PRO A 210 -13.83 20.54 0.22
CA PRO A 210 -14.21 19.18 0.63
C PRO A 210 -13.13 18.49 1.50
N ALA A 211 -13.46 17.31 2.02
CA ALA A 211 -12.53 16.40 2.70
C ALA A 211 -11.43 15.87 1.75
N GLY A 212 -10.33 15.36 2.30
CA GLY A 212 -9.19 14.84 1.54
C GLY A 212 -9.39 13.44 0.95
N ALA A 213 -10.12 12.55 1.63
CA ALA A 213 -10.31 11.17 1.20
C ALA A 213 -10.91 10.99 -0.20
N PRO A 214 -11.91 11.77 -0.66
CA PRO A 214 -12.39 11.68 -2.04
C PRO A 214 -11.29 11.94 -3.09
N ARG A 215 -10.37 12.87 -2.82
CA ARG A 215 -9.22 13.14 -3.69
C ARG A 215 -8.25 11.95 -3.70
N VAL A 216 -7.99 11.35 -2.53
CA VAL A 216 -7.19 10.11 -2.44
C VAL A 216 -7.85 8.98 -3.22
N ALA A 217 -9.16 8.76 -3.06
CA ALA A 217 -9.88 7.73 -3.81
C ALA A 217 -9.80 7.95 -5.32
N ALA A 218 -10.02 9.17 -5.80
CA ALA A 218 -9.88 9.52 -7.22
C ALA A 218 -8.44 9.28 -7.74
N ALA A 219 -7.42 9.67 -6.97
CA ALA A 219 -6.02 9.44 -7.33
C ALA A 219 -5.64 7.95 -7.36
N LEU A 220 -6.32 7.11 -6.57
CA LEU A 220 -6.19 5.66 -6.59
C LEU A 220 -7.02 4.99 -7.72
N GLY A 221 -7.73 5.75 -8.55
CA GLY A 221 -8.64 5.23 -9.57
C GLY A 221 -9.92 4.60 -9.00
N LEU A 222 -10.24 4.86 -7.73
CA LEU A 222 -11.39 4.31 -7.03
C LEU A 222 -12.59 5.26 -7.13
N SER A 223 -13.18 5.35 -8.32
CA SER A 223 -14.34 6.20 -8.57
C SER A 223 -15.65 5.57 -8.06
N GLY A 224 -16.52 6.40 -7.49
CA GLY A 224 -17.87 5.97 -7.05
C GLY A 224 -17.92 5.18 -5.74
N ILE A 225 -16.79 5.04 -5.03
CA ILE A 225 -16.75 4.40 -3.71
C ILE A 225 -16.93 5.43 -2.57
N PRO A 226 -17.41 5.01 -1.39
CA PRO A 226 -17.39 5.85 -0.21
C PRO A 226 -15.96 6.26 0.17
N ALA A 227 -15.74 7.55 0.39
CA ALA A 227 -14.47 8.10 0.85
C ALA A 227 -14.71 9.29 1.80
N PHE A 228 -14.12 9.25 2.99
CA PHE A 228 -14.31 10.29 4.01
C PHE A 228 -13.13 10.41 4.98
N ASP A 229 -13.06 11.55 5.68
CA ASP A 229 -12.00 11.84 6.65
C ASP A 229 -12.44 11.53 8.09
N VAL A 230 -11.50 11.07 8.90
CA VAL A 230 -11.62 10.94 10.37
C VAL A 230 -10.56 11.80 11.03
N ASN A 231 -10.98 12.87 11.70
CA ASN A 231 -10.07 13.75 12.41
C ASN A 231 -10.06 13.42 13.92
N ALA A 232 -8.95 12.85 14.38
CA ALA A 232 -8.63 12.69 15.81
C ALA A 232 -7.14 12.92 16.09
N ALA A 233 -6.55 13.88 15.37
CA ALA A 233 -5.14 14.23 15.46
C ALA A 233 -4.20 13.01 15.43
N CYS A 234 -3.21 12.97 16.30
CA CYS A 234 -2.20 11.91 16.34
C CYS A 234 -2.76 10.52 16.71
N THR A 235 -3.96 10.45 17.30
CA THR A 235 -4.71 9.21 17.58
C THR A 235 -5.53 8.76 16.36
N GLY A 236 -5.60 9.62 15.34
CA GLY A 236 -6.43 9.50 14.16
C GLY A 236 -6.34 8.17 13.43
N PHE A 237 -5.14 7.61 13.29
CA PHE A 237 -4.97 6.30 12.64
C PHE A 237 -5.65 5.16 13.41
N VAL A 238 -5.53 5.13 14.75
CA VAL A 238 -6.19 4.11 15.59
C VAL A 238 -7.72 4.25 15.52
N TYR A 239 -8.22 5.49 15.50
CA TYR A 239 -9.64 5.78 15.34
C TYR A 239 -10.14 5.36 13.95
N ALA A 240 -9.39 5.67 12.89
CA ALA A 240 -9.73 5.30 11.52
C ALA A 240 -9.72 3.77 11.33
N LEU A 241 -8.80 3.05 11.99
CA LEU A 241 -8.81 1.59 12.05
C LEU A 241 -10.07 1.03 12.70
N ALA A 242 -10.53 1.63 13.81
CA ALA A 242 -11.75 1.19 14.47
C ALA A 242 -13.00 1.45 13.61
N VAL A 243 -13.06 2.62 12.94
CA VAL A 243 -14.12 2.93 11.97
C VAL A 243 -14.12 1.92 10.82
N ALA A 244 -12.95 1.64 10.24
CA ALA A 244 -12.79 0.64 9.18
C ALA A 244 -13.26 -0.75 9.62
N ALA A 245 -12.80 -1.21 10.80
CA ALA A 245 -13.20 -2.50 11.37
C ALA A 245 -14.71 -2.57 11.62
N GLY A 246 -15.30 -1.49 12.16
CA GLY A 246 -16.75 -1.38 12.39
C GLY A 246 -17.56 -1.43 11.09
N MET A 247 -17.14 -0.72 10.06
CA MET A 247 -17.81 -0.75 8.74
C MET A 247 -17.75 -2.13 8.09
N ILE A 248 -16.63 -2.82 8.24
CA ILE A 248 -16.47 -4.20 7.76
C ILE A 248 -17.36 -5.16 8.56
N ALA A 249 -17.36 -5.06 9.89
CA ALA A 249 -18.19 -5.90 10.76
C ALA A 249 -19.69 -5.68 10.51
N ALA A 250 -20.11 -4.45 10.19
CA ALA A 250 -21.49 -4.11 9.85
C ALA A 250 -21.90 -4.51 8.42
N GLY A 251 -20.96 -5.02 7.60
CA GLY A 251 -21.23 -5.38 6.20
C GLY A 251 -21.33 -4.19 5.23
N LEU A 252 -20.97 -2.98 5.67
CA LEU A 252 -20.97 -1.77 4.85
C LEU A 252 -19.74 -1.68 3.92
N ALA A 253 -18.67 -2.39 4.29
CA ALA A 253 -17.47 -2.55 3.49
C ALA A 253 -17.02 -4.01 3.54
N GLY A 254 -16.32 -4.48 2.51
CA GLY A 254 -15.48 -5.67 2.67
C GLY A 254 -14.00 -5.38 2.66
N ARG A 255 -13.60 -4.19 2.19
CA ARG A 255 -12.24 -3.67 2.27
C ARG A 255 -12.26 -2.17 2.55
N VAL A 256 -11.31 -1.70 3.34
CA VAL A 256 -11.14 -0.28 3.64
C VAL A 256 -9.67 0.07 3.56
N VAL A 257 -9.32 1.04 2.72
CA VAL A 257 -7.99 1.67 2.74
C VAL A 257 -8.00 2.70 3.86
N VAL A 258 -7.13 2.52 4.84
CA VAL A 258 -6.96 3.45 5.97
C VAL A 258 -5.64 4.17 5.81
N VAL A 259 -5.70 5.49 5.67
CA VAL A 259 -4.52 6.34 5.48
C VAL A 259 -4.36 7.26 6.69
N GLY A 260 -3.17 7.32 7.27
CA GLY A 260 -2.76 8.40 8.16
C GLY A 260 -1.80 9.30 7.42
N ALA A 261 -2.10 10.59 7.30
CA ALA A 261 -1.26 11.54 6.58
C ALA A 261 -1.30 12.91 7.25
N ASP A 262 -0.15 13.55 7.40
CA ASP A 262 -0.06 14.93 7.88
C ASP A 262 1.20 15.62 7.33
N VAL A 263 1.07 16.91 7.05
CA VAL A 263 2.15 17.84 6.69
C VAL A 263 2.33 18.82 7.85
N PHE A 264 2.72 18.28 9.01
CA PHE A 264 2.73 19.02 10.28
C PHE A 264 3.75 20.17 10.30
N SER A 265 4.75 20.16 9.40
CA SER A 265 5.65 21.29 9.19
C SER A 265 4.91 22.60 8.90
N ARG A 266 3.73 22.55 8.28
CA ARG A 266 2.88 23.72 8.01
C ARG A 266 2.11 24.23 9.23
N LEU A 267 1.96 23.42 10.27
CA LEU A 267 1.33 23.81 11.53
C LEU A 267 2.33 24.18 12.62
N CYS A 268 3.64 24.03 12.37
CA CYS A 268 4.67 24.40 13.33
C CYS A 268 5.13 25.84 13.11
N ASP A 269 5.22 26.61 14.18
CA ASP A 269 5.84 27.95 14.15
C ASP A 269 7.36 27.77 14.00
N PRO A 270 8.01 28.22 12.91
CA PRO A 270 9.45 28.08 12.74
C PRO A 270 10.27 28.81 13.82
N ALA A 271 9.68 29.80 14.50
CA ALA A 271 10.32 30.51 15.59
C ALA A 271 10.16 29.79 16.94
N ASP A 272 9.22 28.84 17.07
CA ASP A 272 9.02 28.05 18.28
C ASP A 272 10.01 26.89 18.36
N ARG A 273 11.11 27.12 19.09
CA ARG A 273 12.15 26.12 19.34
C ARG A 273 11.69 24.90 20.13
N ALA A 274 10.52 24.94 20.78
CA ALA A 274 9.99 23.81 21.53
C ALA A 274 9.22 22.81 20.65
N THR A 275 8.56 23.29 19.58
CA THR A 275 7.74 22.44 18.69
C THR A 275 8.38 22.20 17.34
N ALA A 276 9.02 23.21 16.74
CA ALA A 276 9.63 23.11 15.41
C ALA A 276 10.56 21.89 15.19
N PRO A 277 11.44 21.49 16.13
CA PRO A 277 12.31 20.33 15.91
C PRO A 277 11.63 18.97 16.13
N LEU A 278 10.37 18.94 16.58
CA LEU A 278 9.68 17.69 16.94
C LEU A 278 8.94 17.07 15.76
N PHE A 279 8.35 17.90 14.90
CA PHE A 279 7.37 17.46 13.92
C PHE A 279 7.98 17.24 12.54
N GLY A 280 7.39 16.32 11.79
CA GLY A 280 7.73 16.02 10.42
C GLY A 280 6.48 15.78 9.58
N ASP A 281 6.70 15.62 8.28
CA ASP A 281 5.65 15.34 7.31
C ASP A 281 5.69 13.87 6.94
N GLY A 282 4.53 13.26 6.70
CA GLY A 282 4.48 11.88 6.29
C GLY A 282 3.08 11.37 5.98
N ALA A 283 3.04 10.24 5.28
CA ALA A 283 1.83 9.49 5.03
C ALA A 283 2.13 7.98 5.13
N GLY A 284 1.18 7.22 5.65
CA GLY A 284 1.23 5.77 5.68
C GLY A 284 -0.18 5.20 5.54
N ALA A 285 -0.30 4.05 4.90
CA ALA A 285 -1.58 3.44 4.62
C ALA A 285 -1.58 1.93 4.92
N VAL A 286 -2.74 1.41 5.27
CA VAL A 286 -3.00 -0.02 5.38
C VAL A 286 -4.31 -0.36 4.68
N VAL A 287 -4.48 -1.63 4.30
CA VAL A 287 -5.74 -2.17 3.81
C VAL A 287 -6.29 -3.11 4.86
N VAL A 288 -7.51 -2.84 5.32
CA VAL A 288 -8.26 -3.71 6.22
C VAL A 288 -9.28 -4.47 5.37
N ARG A 289 -9.39 -5.78 5.55
CA ARG A 289 -10.40 -6.60 4.85
C ARG A 289 -11.25 -7.40 5.84
N ALA A 290 -12.43 -7.83 5.38
CA ALA A 290 -13.21 -8.85 6.07
C ALA A 290 -12.38 -10.13 6.25
N GLY A 291 -12.42 -10.71 7.45
CA GLY A 291 -11.64 -11.89 7.83
C GLY A 291 -12.17 -12.52 9.11
N SER A 292 -11.44 -13.51 9.63
CA SER A 292 -11.76 -14.20 10.88
C SER A 292 -11.02 -13.60 12.08
N ALA A 293 -11.63 -13.63 13.27
CA ALA A 293 -10.99 -13.19 14.50
C ALA A 293 -9.76 -14.03 14.93
N ARG A 294 -9.53 -15.19 14.30
CA ARG A 294 -8.43 -16.12 14.63
C ARG A 294 -7.30 -16.12 13.62
N GLU A 295 -7.39 -15.36 12.54
CA GLU A 295 -6.37 -15.36 11.50
C GLU A 295 -5.24 -14.37 11.80
N PRO A 296 -4.00 -14.62 11.35
CA PRO A 296 -2.99 -13.59 11.22
C PRO A 296 -3.54 -12.41 10.39
N GLY A 297 -3.53 -11.22 10.95
CA GLY A 297 -4.19 -10.03 10.42
C GLY A 297 -5.41 -9.58 11.22
N ALA A 298 -5.88 -10.37 12.18
CA ALA A 298 -7.00 -10.00 13.04
C ALA A 298 -6.72 -8.69 13.80
N LEU A 299 -7.69 -7.78 13.74
CA LEU A 299 -7.64 -6.45 14.33
C LEU A 299 -8.72 -6.32 15.40
N GLY A 300 -8.31 -5.84 16.56
CA GLY A 300 -9.13 -5.73 17.76
C GLY A 300 -8.63 -6.64 18.90
N PRO A 301 -9.11 -6.41 20.14
CA PRO A 301 -10.09 -5.39 20.52
C PRO A 301 -9.52 -3.96 20.46
N PHE A 302 -10.41 -2.98 20.56
CA PHE A 302 -10.10 -1.55 20.59
C PHE A 302 -10.54 -0.95 21.93
N ASP A 303 -9.85 0.09 22.35
CA ASP A 303 -10.22 0.94 23.48
C ASP A 303 -9.94 2.39 23.09
N LEU A 304 -10.98 3.22 22.99
CA LEU A 304 -10.90 4.58 22.44
C LEU A 304 -11.55 5.58 23.39
N HIS A 305 -10.91 6.74 23.59
CA HIS A 305 -11.32 7.73 24.58
C HIS A 305 -10.99 9.17 24.17
N SER A 306 -11.74 10.12 24.72
CA SER A 306 -11.46 11.54 24.58
C SER A 306 -11.71 12.31 25.88
N ALA A 307 -11.05 13.46 26.01
CA ALA A 307 -11.23 14.42 27.09
C ALA A 307 -11.16 15.85 26.50
N GLY A 308 -12.31 16.36 26.07
CA GLY A 308 -12.48 17.64 25.38
C GLY A 308 -12.13 18.85 26.25
N GLU A 309 -12.28 18.71 27.56
CA GLU A 309 -11.91 19.71 28.56
C GLU A 309 -10.41 20.05 28.56
N HIS A 310 -9.58 19.23 27.91
CA HIS A 310 -8.14 19.44 27.77
C HIS A 310 -7.72 19.97 26.39
N THR A 311 -8.65 20.50 25.60
CA THR A 311 -8.36 21.02 24.24
C THR A 311 -7.16 21.98 24.21
N GLU A 312 -7.05 22.89 25.19
CA GLU A 312 -5.97 23.90 25.23
C GLU A 312 -4.57 23.34 25.52
N MET A 313 -4.46 22.03 25.78
CA MET A 313 -3.18 21.35 25.96
C MET A 313 -2.41 21.25 24.65
N LEU A 314 -3.11 21.07 23.53
CA LEU A 314 -2.54 20.92 22.19
C LEU A 314 -3.57 21.33 21.14
N PHE A 315 -3.43 22.52 20.56
CA PHE A 315 -4.42 23.07 19.61
C PHE A 315 -3.83 24.15 18.70
N VAL A 316 -4.55 24.47 17.62
CA VAL A 316 -4.29 25.66 16.79
C VAL A 316 -5.38 26.70 17.10
N PRO A 317 -5.02 27.91 17.58
CA PRO A 317 -6.01 28.91 17.98
C PRO A 317 -6.93 29.40 16.85
N ALA A 318 -6.38 29.74 15.68
CA ALA A 318 -7.07 30.38 14.57
C ALA A 318 -7.00 29.57 13.25
N GLY A 319 -7.89 29.89 12.31
CA GLY A 319 -8.03 29.22 11.01
C GLY A 319 -9.23 28.26 10.93
N GLY A 320 -9.79 27.89 12.08
CA GLY A 320 -11.06 27.15 12.17
C GLY A 320 -12.28 28.07 12.22
N SER A 321 -13.48 27.49 12.27
CA SER A 321 -14.73 28.27 12.30
C SER A 321 -14.94 29.11 13.57
N ARG A 322 -14.36 28.69 14.71
CA ARG A 322 -14.42 29.41 15.99
C ARG A 322 -13.66 30.74 15.97
N LEU A 323 -12.51 30.78 15.30
CA LEU A 323 -11.68 31.96 15.11
C LEU A 323 -11.11 31.90 13.70
N ARG A 324 -11.83 32.46 12.73
CA ARG A 324 -11.52 32.33 11.29
C ARG A 324 -10.21 33.01 10.91
N ALA A 325 -9.97 34.20 11.47
CA ALA A 325 -8.78 35.00 11.27
C ALA A 325 -8.30 35.54 12.62
N SER A 326 -6.98 35.72 12.77
CA SER A 326 -6.36 36.41 13.90
C SER A 326 -5.43 37.50 13.39
N ASP A 327 -5.32 38.61 14.14
CA ASP A 327 -4.34 39.66 13.88
C ASP A 327 -2.92 39.23 14.25
N ASP A 328 -2.76 38.20 15.09
CA ASP A 328 -1.46 37.58 15.38
C ASP A 328 -1.26 36.37 14.47
N PRO A 329 -0.29 36.42 13.51
CA PRO A 329 0.00 35.29 12.62
C PRO A 329 0.36 34.00 13.37
N ARG A 330 0.87 34.12 14.61
CA ARG A 330 1.28 32.96 15.42
C ARG A 330 0.09 32.13 15.90
N ASP A 331 -1.12 32.67 15.88
CA ASP A 331 -2.34 31.95 16.25
C ASP A 331 -2.74 30.89 15.20
N HIS A 332 -2.13 30.91 14.02
CA HIS A 332 -2.32 29.89 13.00
C HIS A 332 -1.36 28.69 13.15
N PHE A 333 -0.48 28.72 14.16
CA PHE A 333 0.41 27.61 14.49
C PHE A 333 -0.03 26.87 15.75
N LEU A 334 0.41 25.61 15.85
CA LEU A 334 0.21 24.74 16.99
C LEU A 334 0.74 25.36 18.29
N LYS A 335 -0.08 25.33 19.33
CA LYS A 335 0.30 25.62 20.71
C LYS A 335 0.29 24.32 21.50
N MET A 336 1.35 24.09 22.28
CA MET A 336 1.53 22.85 23.03
C MET A 336 2.00 23.11 24.46
N ARG A 337 1.29 22.51 25.42
CA ARG A 337 1.70 22.42 26.83
C ARG A 337 2.45 21.11 27.07
N GLY A 338 3.71 21.04 26.63
CA GLY A 338 4.47 19.78 26.51
C GLY A 338 4.53 18.92 27.79
N ASN A 339 4.68 19.54 28.97
CA ASN A 339 4.70 18.80 30.25
C ASN A 339 3.36 18.15 30.59
N GLU A 340 2.25 18.81 30.27
CA GLU A 340 0.90 18.28 30.46
C GLU A 340 0.63 17.15 29.45
N VAL A 341 0.97 17.37 28.18
CA VAL A 341 0.90 16.35 27.12
C VAL A 341 1.66 15.09 27.53
N PHE A 342 2.90 15.23 27.97
CA PHE A 342 3.73 14.09 28.39
C PHE A 342 3.07 13.28 29.51
N ARG A 343 2.57 13.96 30.55
CA ARG A 343 1.96 13.31 31.72
C ARG A 343 0.70 12.55 31.34
N HIS A 344 -0.18 13.18 30.55
CA HIS A 344 -1.44 12.57 30.13
C HIS A 344 -1.18 11.42 29.15
N ALA A 345 -0.33 11.61 28.15
CA ALA A 345 0.00 10.58 27.17
C ALA A 345 0.51 9.29 27.84
N CYS A 346 1.50 9.39 28.73
CA CYS A 346 2.09 8.22 29.37
C CYS A 346 1.06 7.42 30.20
N THR A 347 0.17 8.11 30.90
CA THR A 347 -0.83 7.47 31.77
C THR A 347 -1.97 6.89 30.94
N ARG A 348 -2.58 7.69 30.05
CA ARG A 348 -3.75 7.31 29.27
C ARG A 348 -3.45 6.22 28.24
N MET A 349 -2.30 6.28 27.58
CA MET A 349 -1.87 5.21 26.67
C MET A 349 -1.66 3.89 27.41
N ALA A 350 -1.05 3.92 28.60
CA ALA A 350 -0.85 2.72 29.40
C ALA A 350 -2.18 2.13 29.92
N GLU A 351 -3.10 2.96 30.40
CA GLU A 351 -4.45 2.53 30.82
C GLU A 351 -5.20 1.85 29.67
N SER A 352 -5.21 2.50 28.50
CA SER A 352 -5.87 1.98 27.30
C SER A 352 -5.24 0.68 26.78
N ALA A 353 -3.91 0.62 26.77
CA ALA A 353 -3.15 -0.59 26.43
C ALA A 353 -3.52 -1.78 27.33
N LEU A 354 -3.60 -1.56 28.65
CA LEU A 354 -3.98 -2.59 29.60
C LEU A 354 -5.43 -3.03 29.41
N ALA A 355 -6.35 -2.10 29.12
CA ALA A 355 -7.74 -2.42 28.84
C ALA A 355 -7.89 -3.33 27.60
N VAL A 356 -7.19 -3.02 26.51
CA VAL A 356 -7.15 -3.85 25.29
C VAL A 356 -6.60 -5.24 25.57
N LEU A 357 -5.48 -5.33 26.30
CA LEU A 357 -4.87 -6.61 26.65
C LEU A 357 -5.77 -7.45 27.55
N ALA A 358 -6.43 -6.83 28.53
CA ALA A 358 -7.39 -7.48 29.40
C ALA A 358 -8.61 -7.99 28.61
N ALA A 359 -9.16 -7.19 27.70
CA ALA A 359 -10.28 -7.58 26.84
C ALA A 359 -9.91 -8.74 25.90
N ALA A 360 -8.66 -8.81 25.46
CA ALA A 360 -8.13 -9.91 24.65
C ALA A 360 -7.78 -11.17 25.48
N GLY A 361 -7.77 -11.09 26.81
CA GLY A 361 -7.29 -12.16 27.69
C GLY A 361 -5.79 -12.42 27.56
N ILE A 362 -4.99 -11.42 27.16
CA ILE A 362 -3.57 -11.54 26.92
C ILE A 362 -2.79 -10.85 28.06
N PRO A 363 -1.88 -11.56 28.76
CA PRO A 363 -0.99 -10.91 29.71
C PRO A 363 0.05 -10.06 28.97
N VAL A 364 0.55 -8.99 29.60
CA VAL A 364 1.58 -8.12 28.98
C VAL A 364 2.82 -8.91 28.53
N SER A 365 3.19 -9.98 29.24
CA SER A 365 4.29 -10.86 28.85
C SER A 365 4.08 -11.54 27.49
N GLY A 366 2.84 -11.73 27.08
CA GLY A 366 2.45 -12.30 25.79
C GLY A 366 2.41 -11.30 24.64
N LEU A 367 2.70 -10.02 24.87
CA LEU A 367 2.78 -8.99 23.83
C LEU A 367 4.15 -9.01 23.14
N ASP A 368 4.21 -9.17 21.82
CA ASP A 368 5.47 -9.26 21.08
C ASP A 368 6.07 -7.89 20.76
N ARG A 369 5.23 -6.93 20.38
CA ARG A 369 5.64 -5.59 19.96
C ARG A 369 4.67 -4.52 20.43
N LEU A 370 5.21 -3.35 20.76
CA LEU A 370 4.44 -2.12 20.98
C LEU A 370 4.82 -1.10 19.92
N VAL A 371 3.83 -0.68 19.14
CA VAL A 371 3.95 0.33 18.09
C VAL A 371 3.08 1.51 18.49
N GLY A 372 3.66 2.43 19.24
CA GLY A 372 2.95 3.61 19.69
C GLY A 372 3.07 4.78 18.72
N HIS A 373 2.25 5.81 18.94
CA HIS A 373 2.41 7.11 18.30
C HIS A 373 3.84 7.64 18.52
N GLN A 374 4.54 7.93 17.43
CA GLN A 374 5.90 8.46 17.45
C GLN A 374 5.89 9.97 17.76
N ALA A 375 5.44 10.37 18.95
CA ALA A 375 5.51 11.76 19.41
C ALA A 375 6.89 12.13 19.94
N ASN A 376 7.39 11.29 20.83
CA ASN A 376 8.59 11.49 21.61
C ASN A 376 9.01 10.13 22.19
N SER A 377 10.29 9.75 22.04
CA SER A 377 10.77 8.44 22.52
C SER A 377 10.55 8.26 24.02
N ARG A 378 10.67 9.35 24.81
CA ARG A 378 10.46 9.33 26.26
C ARG A 378 9.03 8.97 26.64
N ILE A 379 8.03 9.36 25.83
CA ILE A 379 6.63 8.97 26.07
C ILE A 379 6.48 7.47 25.85
N LEU A 380 7.00 6.94 24.74
CA LEU A 380 6.95 5.50 24.43
C LEU A 380 7.68 4.66 25.48
N GLU A 381 8.88 5.07 25.88
CA GLU A 381 9.66 4.44 26.94
C GLU A 381 8.93 4.47 28.28
N ALA A 382 8.33 5.61 28.64
CA ALA A 382 7.58 5.76 29.89
C ALA A 382 6.26 4.96 29.90
N THR A 383 5.61 4.82 28.75
CA THR A 383 4.43 3.95 28.56
C THR A 383 4.85 2.48 28.69
N ALA A 384 5.90 2.05 28.00
CA ALA A 384 6.42 0.67 28.11
C ALA A 384 6.84 0.33 29.54
N LYS A 385 7.50 1.25 30.25
CA LYS A 385 7.87 1.07 31.66
C LYS A 385 6.64 0.88 32.55
N ARG A 386 5.55 1.61 32.31
CA ARG A 386 4.27 1.43 33.03
C ARG A 386 3.64 0.06 32.76
N LEU A 387 3.74 -0.41 31.52
CA LEU A 387 3.31 -1.76 31.13
C LEU A 387 4.25 -2.86 31.64
N ARG A 388 5.46 -2.51 32.10
CA ARG A 388 6.55 -3.45 32.41
C ARG A 388 6.98 -4.26 31.18
N LEU A 389 6.93 -3.62 30.01
CA LEU A 389 7.38 -4.19 28.75
C LEU A 389 8.88 -3.98 28.57
N ALA A 390 9.57 -4.98 28.02
CA ALA A 390 11.00 -4.88 27.73
C ALA A 390 11.27 -3.85 26.61
N PRO A 391 12.35 -3.04 26.70
CA PRO A 391 12.62 -1.96 25.73
C PRO A 391 12.79 -2.43 24.29
N ASP A 392 13.30 -3.64 24.07
CA ASP A 392 13.51 -4.27 22.76
C ASP A 392 12.20 -4.61 22.03
N ARG A 393 11.06 -4.61 22.74
CA ARG A 393 9.73 -4.79 22.14
C ARG A 393 9.13 -3.47 21.61
N LEU A 394 9.76 -2.33 21.87
CA LEU A 394 9.32 -1.03 21.37
C LEU A 394 9.79 -0.80 19.94
N VAL A 395 8.85 -0.41 19.06
CA VAL A 395 9.19 0.10 17.74
C VAL A 395 9.37 1.61 17.80
N ILE A 396 10.59 2.07 17.50
CA ILE A 396 10.96 3.50 17.51
C ILE A 396 11.54 3.88 16.15
N THR A 397 10.87 4.78 15.44
CA THR A 397 11.31 5.36 14.15
C THR A 397 11.51 6.87 14.20
N LEU A 398 11.21 7.50 15.35
CA LEU A 398 11.24 8.95 15.57
C LEU A 398 12.54 9.62 15.08
N GLY A 399 13.70 8.97 15.27
CA GLY A 399 15.00 9.53 14.85
C GLY A 399 15.16 9.71 13.34
N ARG A 400 14.31 9.06 12.53
CA ARG A 400 14.29 9.18 11.06
C ARG A 400 13.18 10.09 10.56
N THR A 401 12.01 10.07 11.20
CA THR A 401 10.79 10.69 10.66
C THR A 401 10.34 11.93 11.44
N GLY A 402 10.81 12.11 12.68
CA GLY A 402 10.16 13.01 13.63
C GLY A 402 8.72 12.56 13.94
N ASN A 403 7.95 13.47 14.52
CA ASN A 403 6.52 13.29 14.79
C ASN A 403 5.69 13.63 13.55
N THR A 404 5.23 12.60 12.85
CA THR A 404 4.36 12.71 11.67
C THR A 404 2.88 12.50 11.99
N SER A 405 2.46 12.76 13.23
CA SER A 405 1.07 12.70 13.69
C SER A 405 0.35 11.41 13.28
N ALA A 406 -0.74 11.45 12.49
CA ALA A 406 -1.53 10.28 12.14
C ALA A 406 -0.76 9.28 11.28
N ALA A 407 0.27 9.72 10.55
CA ALA A 407 1.13 8.85 9.74
C ALA A 407 2.13 8.04 10.58
N SER A 408 2.36 8.41 11.84
CA SER A 408 3.46 7.86 12.65
C SER A 408 3.35 6.34 12.88
N ILE A 409 2.17 5.82 13.20
CA ILE A 409 1.94 4.39 13.43
C ILE A 409 2.11 3.59 12.12
N PRO A 410 1.42 3.91 11.00
CA PRO A 410 1.59 3.12 9.78
C PRO A 410 3.02 3.19 9.23
N LEU A 411 3.72 4.32 9.35
CA LEU A 411 5.14 4.41 9.00
C LEU A 411 6.02 3.52 9.90
N ALA A 412 5.76 3.50 11.20
CA ALA A 412 6.48 2.65 12.15
C ALA A 412 6.23 1.15 11.88
N LEU A 413 4.99 0.77 11.55
CA LEU A 413 4.65 -0.60 11.14
C LEU A 413 5.40 -1.00 9.87
N ALA A 414 5.39 -0.15 8.84
CA ALA A 414 6.09 -0.42 7.58
C ALA A 414 7.60 -0.57 7.80
N ALA A 415 8.22 0.34 8.56
CA ALA A 415 9.65 0.28 8.86
C ALA A 415 10.03 -0.99 9.65
N ALA A 416 9.25 -1.37 10.67
CA ALA A 416 9.52 -2.57 11.45
C ALA A 416 9.31 -3.86 10.63
N ALA A 417 8.31 -3.89 9.76
CA ALA A 417 8.09 -4.99 8.83
C ALA A 417 9.24 -5.13 7.82
N GLY A 418 9.67 -4.02 7.23
CA GLY A 418 10.80 -3.96 6.30
C GLY A 418 12.10 -4.43 6.95
N ALA A 419 12.33 -4.07 8.22
CA ALA A 419 13.48 -4.53 9.00
C ALA A 419 13.39 -5.99 9.48
N GLY A 420 12.32 -6.73 9.16
CA GLY A 420 12.14 -8.12 9.62
C GLY A 420 11.78 -8.26 11.11
N ASN A 421 11.45 -7.15 11.77
CA ASN A 421 11.16 -7.11 13.21
C ASN A 421 9.71 -7.50 13.55
N LEU A 422 8.85 -7.66 12.54
CA LEU A 422 7.47 -8.13 12.67
C LEU A 422 7.28 -9.44 11.90
N GLN A 423 6.84 -10.48 12.61
CA GLN A 423 6.60 -11.82 12.08
C GLN A 423 5.12 -12.17 12.15
N ALA A 424 4.65 -12.96 11.19
CA ALA A 424 3.24 -13.36 11.12
C ALA A 424 2.79 -14.02 12.44
N GLY A 425 1.59 -13.65 12.91
CA GLY A 425 1.03 -14.15 14.17
C GLY A 425 1.48 -13.42 15.43
N GLN A 426 2.48 -12.53 15.34
CA GLN A 426 2.89 -11.72 16.50
C GLN A 426 1.78 -10.79 16.97
N ARG A 427 1.68 -10.61 18.28
CA ARG A 427 0.75 -9.68 18.92
C ARG A 427 1.40 -8.30 18.98
N VAL A 428 0.87 -7.39 18.18
CA VAL A 428 1.33 -6.01 18.04
C VAL A 428 0.29 -5.09 18.66
N LEU A 429 0.67 -4.38 19.72
CA LEU A 429 -0.20 -3.38 20.34
C LEU A 429 0.06 -2.03 19.70
N LEU A 430 -1.00 -1.45 19.14
CA LEU A 430 -1.03 -0.07 18.65
C LEU A 430 -1.56 0.82 19.77
N THR A 431 -0.92 1.96 20.02
CA THR A 431 -1.41 2.91 21.04
C THR A 431 -1.04 4.34 20.69
N ALA A 432 -1.95 5.28 20.90
CA ALA A 432 -1.73 6.68 20.55
C ALA A 432 -2.38 7.64 21.54
N PHE A 433 -1.85 8.87 21.54
CA PHE A 433 -2.39 10.02 22.25
C PHE A 433 -2.21 11.24 21.33
N GLY A 434 -3.17 12.16 21.33
CA GLY A 434 -3.15 13.33 20.47
C GLY A 434 -4.04 14.47 20.96
N ALA A 435 -4.11 15.53 20.16
CA ALA A 435 -4.99 16.68 20.42
C ALA A 435 -6.47 16.27 20.53
N GLY A 436 -7.24 17.06 21.28
CA GLY A 436 -8.62 16.77 21.66
C GLY A 436 -8.90 16.97 23.16
N THR A 437 -8.19 16.35 24.11
CA THR A 437 -7.22 15.26 23.91
C THR A 437 -7.94 13.96 23.56
N THR A 438 -7.31 13.14 22.72
CA THR A 438 -7.79 11.80 22.36
C THR A 438 -6.71 10.79 22.69
N TRP A 439 -7.11 9.57 23.00
CA TRP A 439 -6.20 8.44 23.11
C TRP A 439 -6.91 7.14 22.80
N GLY A 440 -6.13 6.12 22.47
CA GLY A 440 -6.69 4.81 22.25
C GLY A 440 -5.65 3.78 21.87
N SER A 441 -6.06 2.53 21.97
CA SER A 441 -5.23 1.38 21.66
C SER A 441 -6.01 0.34 20.86
N ALA A 442 -5.29 -0.44 20.08
CA ALA A 442 -5.83 -1.57 19.33
C ALA A 442 -4.82 -2.72 19.36
N LEU A 443 -5.32 -3.94 19.46
CA LEU A 443 -4.48 -5.12 19.26
C LEU A 443 -4.53 -5.55 17.80
N LEU A 444 -3.37 -5.83 17.22
CA LEU A 444 -3.22 -6.39 15.89
C LEU A 444 -2.46 -7.72 16.02
N THR A 445 -3.02 -8.78 15.46
CA THR A 445 -2.24 -9.99 15.18
C THR A 445 -1.58 -9.77 13.82
N TRP A 446 -0.25 -9.73 13.78
CA TRP A 446 0.50 -9.37 12.57
C TRP A 446 0.17 -10.34 11.42
N PRO A 447 -0.16 -9.84 10.22
CA PRO A 447 -0.58 -10.68 9.12
C PRO A 447 0.59 -11.47 8.52
N THR A 448 0.23 -12.50 7.77
CA THR A 448 1.18 -13.19 6.89
C THR A 448 1.37 -12.37 5.63
N PHE A 449 2.59 -11.90 5.39
CA PHE A 449 3.01 -11.37 4.10
C PHE A 449 3.77 -12.44 3.34
N SER A 450 3.51 -12.59 2.05
CA SER A 450 4.43 -13.26 1.14
C SER A 450 5.61 -12.31 0.91
N ARG A 451 6.59 -12.29 1.81
CA ARG A 451 7.82 -11.51 1.65
C ARG A 451 8.81 -12.33 0.80
N PRO A 452 9.45 -11.74 -0.22
CA PRO A 452 10.64 -12.34 -0.82
C PRO A 452 11.74 -12.58 0.25
N PRO A 453 12.53 -13.65 0.17
CA PRO A 453 13.79 -13.74 0.91
C PRO A 453 14.71 -12.55 0.58
N ASP A 454 15.55 -12.13 1.53
CA ASP A 454 16.52 -11.04 1.30
C ASP A 454 17.48 -11.44 0.16
N PRO A 455 17.77 -10.54 -0.79
CA PRO A 455 18.82 -10.77 -1.77
C PRO A 455 20.17 -10.80 -1.04
N SER A 456 20.83 -11.96 -1.07
CA SER A 456 22.20 -12.18 -0.59
C SER A 456 23.23 -11.41 -1.40
#